data_AF-A0AAU8IRA5-F1
#
_entry.id   AF-A0AAU8IRA5-F1
#
_cell.length_a   1.000
_cell.length_b   1.000
_cell.length_c   1.000
_cell.angle_alpha   90.00
_cell.angle_beta   90.00
_cell.angle_gamma   90.00
#
_symmetry.space_group_name_H-M   'P 1'
#
loop_
_entity.id
_entity.type
_entity.pdbx_description
1 polymer ?
#
loop_
_entity_poly.entity_id
_entity_poly.type
_entity_poly.pdbx_seq_one_letter_code
_entity_poly.pdbx_strand_id
1 'polypeptide(L)'
;MTGGTDSDFPTSLAEPRERLWQALHACDETRAVAVVRGALGATPSTAERTRAAGERVLLELIAPVQARLGEAWAANDITVAQEHAGTAISERCVAAVVDSTASARPGTPAGRVVVACVDGEWHALPARLVSEVLRLRGWRVDYLGAHVPTEHLVAHARYTRARAVLLSSSVEVLLPAAHNAISSCQGAGFPVIAGGAAFGPQGRYARLMRAEWAGDAPGAAALLDGGPRRPGARAVRPPEADLPHLGDEEYTMVLRSKRQLAKQALADVQESFPETRWYNRYQNERTAEDIDHIVTYLATALYVDCPELFARFLAWTADILTARGVPPRCLLAALDSLVGQLKDFPRVFGILHVARGALET
;
A
#
# COMPACT_ATOMS: atom_id res chain seq x y z
N MET A 1 5.75 -43.50 30.68
CA MET A 1 5.40 -42.95 29.36
C MET A 1 4.09 -42.20 29.51
N THR A 2 4.17 -40.89 29.68
CA THR A 2 3.00 -39.99 29.71
C THR A 2 3.26 -38.94 28.65
N GLY A 3 2.60 -39.08 27.50
CA GLY A 3 2.67 -38.13 26.40
C GLY A 3 2.00 -36.82 26.82
N GLY A 4 2.81 -35.77 26.96
CA GLY A 4 2.33 -34.40 27.01
C GLY A 4 1.96 -33.97 25.60
N THR A 5 0.76 -33.41 25.46
CA THR A 5 0.25 -32.85 24.21
C THR A 5 1.02 -31.58 23.85
N ASP A 6 1.84 -31.66 22.80
CA ASP A 6 2.49 -30.54 22.11
C ASP A 6 1.43 -29.60 21.48
N SER A 7 0.89 -28.64 22.23
CA SER A 7 0.25 -27.47 21.61
C SER A 7 0.53 -26.19 22.41
N ASP A 8 1.79 -25.75 22.38
CA ASP A 8 2.26 -24.52 23.04
C ASP A 8 1.82 -23.21 22.34
N PHE A 9 1.00 -23.28 21.29
CA PHE A 9 0.42 -22.12 20.64
C PHE A 9 -1.09 -22.07 20.83
N PRO A 10 -1.70 -20.87 21.04
CA PRO A 10 -3.13 -20.75 20.88
C PRO A 10 -3.50 -21.20 19.46
N THR A 11 -4.23 -22.31 19.37
CA THR A 11 -4.62 -22.96 18.11
C THR A 11 -5.43 -22.02 17.23
N SER A 12 -6.11 -21.04 17.84
CA SER A 12 -6.86 -19.97 17.17
C SER A 12 -6.33 -18.59 17.57
N LEU A 13 -6.24 -17.68 16.59
CA LEU A 13 -5.99 -16.25 16.80
C LEU A 13 -7.27 -15.41 16.82
N ALA A 14 -8.46 -16.03 16.79
CA ALA A 14 -9.73 -15.30 16.76
C ALA A 14 -9.91 -14.40 18.01
N GLU A 15 -9.75 -14.96 19.21
CA GLU A 15 -9.86 -14.18 20.45
C GLU A 15 -8.72 -13.13 20.57
N PRO A 16 -7.43 -13.46 20.32
CA PRO A 16 -6.37 -12.45 20.27
C PRO A 16 -6.63 -11.31 19.28
N ARG A 17 -7.20 -11.59 18.09
CA ARG A 17 -7.55 -10.55 17.11
C ARG A 17 -8.58 -9.58 17.66
N GLU A 18 -9.63 -10.09 18.28
CA GLU A 18 -10.67 -9.24 18.86
C GLU A 18 -10.13 -8.43 20.06
N ARG A 19 -9.28 -9.04 20.89
CA ARG A 19 -8.65 -8.33 22.02
C ARG A 19 -7.66 -7.26 21.56
N LEU A 20 -6.90 -7.52 20.49
CA LEU A 20 -5.99 -6.55 19.89
C LEU A 20 -6.79 -5.40 19.26
N TRP A 21 -7.85 -5.70 18.52
CA TRP A 21 -8.78 -4.71 17.97
C TRP A 21 -9.32 -3.78 19.06
N GLN A 22 -9.84 -4.33 20.17
CA GLN A 22 -10.33 -3.54 21.30
C GLN A 22 -9.25 -2.65 21.92
N ALA A 23 -8.01 -3.14 22.00
CA ALA A 23 -6.89 -2.37 22.53
C ALA A 23 -6.52 -1.20 21.59
N LEU A 24 -6.45 -1.43 20.28
CA LEU A 24 -6.20 -0.36 19.30
C LEU A 24 -7.31 0.69 19.31
N HIS A 25 -8.57 0.25 19.32
CA HIS A 25 -9.73 1.14 19.37
C HIS A 25 -9.74 2.02 20.64
N ALA A 26 -9.26 1.49 21.77
CA ALA A 26 -9.13 2.21 23.03
C ALA A 26 -7.81 3.00 23.17
N CYS A 27 -6.95 2.99 22.14
CA CYS A 27 -5.59 3.56 22.18
C CYS A 27 -4.72 3.03 23.34
N ASP A 28 -4.92 1.78 23.76
CA ASP A 28 -4.23 1.14 24.89
C ASP A 28 -3.01 0.33 24.40
N GLU A 29 -1.86 1.02 24.30
CA GLU A 29 -0.59 0.40 23.89
C GLU A 29 -0.19 -0.78 24.80
N THR A 30 -0.37 -0.63 26.11
CA THR A 30 0.07 -1.63 27.09
C THR A 30 -0.70 -2.93 26.91
N ARG A 31 -2.03 -2.83 26.78
CA ARG A 31 -2.89 -3.99 26.52
C ARG A 31 -2.61 -4.60 25.14
N ALA A 32 -2.40 -3.80 24.11
CA ALA A 32 -2.09 -4.29 22.77
C ALA A 32 -0.79 -5.12 22.76
N VAL A 33 0.28 -4.58 23.35
CA VAL A 33 1.57 -5.29 23.48
C VAL A 33 1.43 -6.55 24.33
N ALA A 34 0.63 -6.52 25.40
CA ALA A 34 0.37 -7.70 26.23
C ALA A 34 -0.37 -8.81 25.45
N VAL A 35 -1.36 -8.44 24.62
CA VAL A 35 -2.06 -9.41 23.75
C VAL A 35 -1.09 -10.06 22.76
N VAL A 36 -0.22 -9.26 22.13
CA VAL A 36 0.77 -9.76 21.16
C VAL A 36 1.80 -10.67 21.81
N ARG A 37 2.33 -10.31 22.99
CA ARG A 37 3.22 -11.18 23.77
C ARG A 37 2.53 -12.47 24.21
N GLY A 38 1.28 -12.38 24.63
CA GLY A 38 0.47 -13.54 24.98
C GLY A 38 0.25 -14.48 23.79
N ALA A 39 0.03 -13.93 22.58
CA ALA A 39 -0.15 -14.70 21.36
C ALA A 39 1.13 -15.42 20.88
N LEU A 40 2.31 -14.89 21.21
CA LEU A 40 3.59 -15.56 21.00
C LEU A 40 3.80 -16.76 21.94
N GLY A 41 3.11 -16.77 23.09
CA GLY A 41 3.22 -17.81 24.12
C GLY A 41 4.52 -17.74 24.93
N ALA A 42 4.78 -18.78 25.73
CA ALA A 42 6.11 -18.98 26.30
C ALA A 42 7.11 -19.24 25.16
N THR A 43 8.37 -18.83 25.32
CA THR A 43 9.41 -19.04 24.30
C THR A 43 9.41 -20.50 23.85
N PRO A 44 9.06 -20.80 22.58
CA PRO A 44 8.98 -22.17 22.12
C PRO A 44 10.31 -22.90 22.31
N SER A 45 10.24 -24.21 22.56
CA SER A 45 11.37 -25.13 22.76
C SER A 45 12.54 -25.01 21.76
N THR A 46 12.32 -24.44 20.57
CA THR A 46 13.28 -24.40 19.46
C THR A 46 13.19 -23.07 18.72
N ALA A 47 14.33 -22.58 18.23
CA ALA A 47 14.41 -21.37 17.41
C ALA A 47 13.48 -21.39 16.17
N GLU A 48 13.27 -22.56 15.55
CA GLU A 48 12.34 -22.69 14.42
C GLU A 48 10.89 -22.39 14.80
N ARG A 49 10.37 -23.02 15.86
CA ARG A 49 9.03 -22.73 16.39
C ARG A 49 8.88 -21.28 16.83
N THR A 50 9.90 -20.68 17.47
CA THR A 50 9.87 -19.25 17.84
C THR A 50 9.74 -18.35 16.62
N ARG A 51 10.45 -18.67 15.52
CA ARG A 51 10.34 -17.91 14.27
C ARG A 51 8.97 -18.09 13.62
N ALA A 52 8.45 -19.32 13.57
CA ALA A 52 7.12 -19.59 13.04
C ALA A 52 6.02 -18.86 13.84
N ALA A 53 6.14 -18.80 15.16
CA ALA A 53 5.25 -18.03 16.03
C ALA A 53 5.28 -16.54 15.72
N GLY A 54 6.49 -15.98 15.56
CA GLY A 54 6.68 -14.58 15.20
C GLY A 54 6.06 -14.25 13.85
N GLU A 55 6.33 -15.06 12.83
CA GLU A 55 5.74 -14.89 11.49
C GLU A 55 4.21 -14.97 11.53
N ARG A 56 3.66 -15.96 12.25
CA ARG A 56 2.22 -16.11 12.44
C ARG A 56 1.60 -14.90 13.13
N VAL A 57 2.21 -14.37 14.20
CA VAL A 57 1.69 -13.19 14.91
C VAL A 57 1.76 -11.93 14.03
N LEU A 58 2.82 -11.75 13.26
CA LEU A 58 2.92 -10.63 12.31
C LEU A 58 1.82 -10.68 11.24
N LEU A 59 1.64 -11.84 10.60
CA LEU A 59 0.81 -11.97 9.40
C LEU A 59 -0.65 -12.34 9.69
N GLU A 60 -0.92 -13.07 10.77
CA GLU A 60 -2.25 -13.57 11.11
C GLU A 60 -2.87 -12.86 12.31
N LEU A 61 -2.13 -12.03 13.07
CA LEU A 61 -2.71 -11.22 14.16
C LEU A 61 -2.60 -9.72 13.87
N ILE A 62 -1.40 -9.20 13.67
CA ILE A 62 -1.18 -7.75 13.50
C ILE A 62 -1.74 -7.28 12.14
N ALA A 63 -1.37 -7.93 11.03
CA ALA A 63 -1.79 -7.50 9.70
C ALA A 63 -3.33 -7.46 9.52
N PRO A 64 -4.11 -8.49 9.94
CA PRO A 64 -5.57 -8.46 9.78
C PRO A 64 -6.26 -7.42 10.67
N VAL A 65 -5.74 -7.18 11.88
CA VAL A 65 -6.29 -6.14 12.75
C VAL A 65 -5.98 -4.74 12.21
N GLN A 66 -4.81 -4.56 11.59
CA GLN A 66 -4.48 -3.33 10.88
C GLN A 66 -5.42 -3.08 9.67
N ALA A 67 -5.75 -4.13 8.91
CA ALA A 67 -6.71 -4.02 7.81
C ALA A 67 -8.09 -3.58 8.32
N ARG A 68 -8.57 -4.20 9.41
CA ARG A 68 -9.82 -3.81 10.09
C ARG A 68 -9.81 -2.35 10.58
N LEU A 69 -8.65 -1.86 11.04
CA LEU A 69 -8.49 -0.45 11.43
C LEU A 69 -8.72 0.50 10.24
N GLY A 70 -8.17 0.17 9.07
CA GLY A 70 -8.41 0.93 7.85
C GLY A 70 -9.88 0.88 7.40
N GLU A 71 -10.51 -0.28 7.47
CA GLU A 71 -11.94 -0.46 7.14
C GLU A 71 -12.85 0.37 8.06
N ALA A 72 -12.60 0.34 9.37
CA ALA A 72 -13.37 1.13 10.34
C ALA A 72 -13.20 2.64 10.12
N TRP A 73 -12.01 3.10 9.74
CA TRP A 73 -11.79 4.49 9.38
C TRP A 73 -12.54 4.87 8.09
N ALA A 74 -12.52 4.01 7.07
CA ALA A 74 -13.26 4.24 5.83
C ALA A 74 -14.77 4.33 6.10
N ALA A 75 -15.29 3.43 6.95
CA ALA A 75 -16.68 3.38 7.39
C ALA A 75 -17.09 4.51 8.36
N ASN A 76 -16.18 5.41 8.72
CA ASN A 76 -16.42 6.51 9.67
C ASN A 76 -16.78 6.05 11.10
N ASP A 77 -16.43 4.82 11.47
CA ASP A 77 -16.58 4.27 12.82
C ASP A 77 -15.51 4.81 13.78
N ILE A 78 -14.33 5.13 13.24
CA ILE A 78 -13.22 5.74 13.98
C ILE A 78 -12.70 6.98 13.25
N THR A 79 -12.16 7.91 14.02
CA THR A 79 -11.52 9.12 13.50
C THR A 79 -10.13 8.82 12.90
N VAL A 80 -9.63 9.74 12.08
CA VAL A 80 -8.24 9.70 11.59
C VAL A 80 -7.21 9.69 12.73
N ALA A 81 -7.50 10.36 13.85
CA ALA A 81 -6.61 10.36 15.02
C ALA A 81 -6.53 8.98 15.67
N GLN A 82 -7.64 8.24 15.73
CA GLN A 82 -7.68 6.87 16.23
C GLN A 82 -6.98 5.90 15.28
N GLU A 83 -7.13 6.06 13.96
CA GLU A 83 -6.37 5.30 12.97
C GLU A 83 -4.86 5.51 13.18
N HIS A 84 -4.40 6.76 13.26
CA HIS A 84 -2.98 7.06 13.47
C HIS A 84 -2.44 6.49 14.79
N ALA A 85 -3.19 6.63 15.88
CA ALA A 85 -2.83 6.05 17.17
C ALA A 85 -2.77 4.51 17.10
N GLY A 86 -3.76 3.87 16.46
CA GLY A 86 -3.80 2.43 16.26
C GLY A 86 -2.61 1.92 15.44
N THR A 87 -2.28 2.59 14.35
CA THR A 87 -1.11 2.26 13.51
C THR A 87 0.21 2.44 14.26
N ALA A 88 0.34 3.48 15.08
CA ALA A 88 1.52 3.66 15.94
C ALA A 88 1.65 2.53 16.97
N ILE A 89 0.54 2.08 17.57
CA ILE A 89 0.52 0.94 18.49
C ILE A 89 0.83 -0.37 17.75
N SER A 90 0.36 -0.56 16.52
CA SER A 90 0.73 -1.71 15.67
C SER A 90 2.24 -1.78 15.45
N GLU A 91 2.93 -0.66 15.19
CA GLU A 91 4.40 -0.63 15.09
C GLU A 91 5.09 -1.02 16.41
N ARG A 92 4.53 -0.62 17.56
CA ARG A 92 5.03 -1.05 18.89
C ARG A 92 4.82 -2.55 19.11
N CYS A 93 3.70 -3.09 18.64
CA CYS A 93 3.42 -4.52 18.64
C CYS A 93 4.42 -5.29 17.78
N VAL A 94 4.75 -4.79 16.58
CA VAL A 94 5.80 -5.38 15.73
C VAL A 94 7.16 -5.38 16.45
N ALA A 95 7.53 -4.27 17.11
CA ALA A 95 8.76 -4.21 17.90
C ALA A 95 8.78 -5.25 19.03
N ALA A 96 7.65 -5.46 19.71
CA ALA A 96 7.54 -6.50 20.73
C ALA A 96 7.76 -7.91 20.17
N VAL A 97 7.27 -8.21 18.96
CA VAL A 97 7.56 -9.48 18.26
C VAL A 97 9.05 -9.61 17.95
N VAL A 98 9.68 -8.53 17.49
CA VAL A 98 11.12 -8.50 17.19
C VAL A 98 11.94 -8.84 18.43
N ASP A 99 11.64 -8.20 19.56
CA ASP A 99 12.35 -8.44 20.82
C ASP A 99 12.18 -9.89 21.29
N SER A 100 10.95 -10.41 21.27
CA SER A 100 10.64 -11.78 21.69
C SER A 100 11.26 -12.86 20.80
N THR A 101 11.55 -12.53 19.53
CA THR A 101 12.12 -13.49 18.57
C THR A 101 13.62 -13.31 18.34
N ALA A 102 14.27 -12.34 18.99
CA ALA A 102 15.65 -11.95 18.72
C ALA A 102 16.65 -13.11 18.86
N SER A 103 16.51 -13.93 19.92
CA SER A 103 17.39 -15.08 20.17
C SER A 103 17.21 -16.23 19.18
N ALA A 104 16.10 -16.26 18.44
CA ALA A 104 15.78 -17.31 17.48
C ALA A 104 16.23 -16.96 16.05
N ARG A 105 16.79 -15.77 15.83
CA ARG A 105 17.23 -15.34 14.49
C ARG A 105 18.46 -16.14 14.04
N PRO A 106 18.55 -16.52 12.75
CA PRO A 106 19.72 -17.22 12.23
C PRO A 106 21.00 -16.40 12.39
N GLY A 107 22.08 -17.03 12.84
CA GLY A 107 23.36 -16.34 13.11
C GLY A 107 24.10 -15.87 11.85
N THR A 108 23.96 -16.56 10.72
CA THR A 108 24.56 -16.19 9.43
C THR A 108 23.48 -15.88 8.40
N PRO A 109 23.40 -14.65 7.87
CA PRO A 109 22.37 -14.29 6.90
C PRO A 109 22.56 -14.97 5.53
N ALA A 110 21.45 -15.36 4.88
CA ALA A 110 21.43 -15.90 3.52
C ALA A 110 21.81 -14.88 2.42
N GLY A 111 21.76 -13.60 2.77
CA GLY A 111 22.08 -12.47 1.91
C GLY A 111 21.57 -11.17 2.53
N ARG A 112 21.88 -10.05 1.88
CA ARG A 112 21.36 -8.73 2.26
C ARG A 112 20.36 -8.24 1.21
N VAL A 113 19.23 -7.71 1.63
CA VAL A 113 18.22 -7.07 0.77
C VAL A 113 17.83 -5.72 1.33
N VAL A 114 17.30 -4.86 0.46
CA VAL A 114 16.74 -3.56 0.85
C VAL A 114 15.22 -3.64 0.71
N VAL A 115 14.48 -3.16 1.71
CA VAL A 115 13.02 -3.03 1.67
C VAL A 115 12.66 -1.57 1.89
N ALA A 116 11.89 -0.99 0.98
CA ALA A 116 11.51 0.41 1.03
C ALA A 116 10.09 0.62 0.50
N CYS A 117 9.41 1.65 1.00
CA CYS A 117 8.24 2.18 0.32
C CYS A 117 8.70 3.13 -0.79
N VAL A 118 7.98 3.12 -1.90
CA VAL A 118 8.27 4.01 -3.03
C VAL A 118 8.16 5.47 -2.62
N ASP A 119 8.75 6.36 -3.42
CA ASP A 119 8.57 7.80 -3.23
C ASP A 119 7.08 8.18 -3.21
N GLY A 120 6.71 9.07 -2.30
CA GLY A 120 5.33 9.43 -1.97
C GLY A 120 4.55 8.44 -1.07
N GLU A 121 5.05 7.22 -0.82
CA GLU A 121 4.31 6.20 -0.07
C GLU A 121 4.57 6.27 1.44
N TRP A 122 3.53 6.58 2.20
CA TRP A 122 3.59 6.71 3.66
C TRP A 122 3.12 5.47 4.42
N HIS A 123 2.45 4.52 3.76
CA HIS A 123 1.95 3.30 4.40
C HIS A 123 3.09 2.29 4.61
N ALA A 124 3.88 2.52 5.66
CA ALA A 124 5.14 1.82 5.91
C ALA A 124 4.96 0.43 6.56
N LEU A 125 3.88 0.23 7.31
CA LEU A 125 3.67 -0.98 8.12
C LEU A 125 3.69 -2.28 7.27
N PRO A 126 3.06 -2.38 6.09
CA PRO A 126 3.19 -3.57 5.23
C PRO A 126 4.65 -3.91 4.89
N ALA A 127 5.45 -2.90 4.49
CA ALA A 127 6.87 -3.07 4.21
C ALA A 127 7.66 -3.48 5.47
N ARG A 128 7.27 -2.95 6.63
CA ARG A 128 7.85 -3.33 7.92
C ARG A 128 7.57 -4.80 8.26
N LEU A 129 6.34 -5.27 8.08
CA LEU A 129 5.96 -6.67 8.32
C LEU A 129 6.75 -7.63 7.42
N VAL A 130 6.84 -7.32 6.11
CA VAL A 130 7.68 -8.09 5.17
C VAL A 130 9.13 -8.13 5.64
N SER A 131 9.67 -6.98 6.08
CA SER A 131 11.05 -6.90 6.57
C SER A 131 11.32 -7.82 7.77
N GLU A 132 10.39 -7.90 8.73
CA GLU A 132 10.56 -8.78 9.89
C GLU A 132 10.40 -10.25 9.53
N VAL A 133 9.46 -10.61 8.66
CA VAL A 133 9.32 -11.98 8.16
C VAL A 133 10.59 -12.44 7.45
N LEU A 134 11.16 -11.59 6.58
CA LEU A 134 12.43 -11.90 5.90
C LEU A 134 13.58 -12.08 6.89
N ARG A 135 13.65 -11.29 7.96
CA ARG A 135 14.65 -11.44 9.04
C ARG A 135 14.47 -12.75 9.81
N LEU A 136 13.23 -13.14 10.13
CA LEU A 136 12.93 -14.44 10.71
C LEU A 136 13.37 -15.57 9.78
N ARG A 137 13.23 -15.39 8.46
CA ARG A 137 13.68 -16.34 7.44
C ARG A 137 15.18 -16.25 7.12
N GLY A 138 15.96 -15.49 7.89
CA GLY A 138 17.43 -15.49 7.81
C GLY A 138 18.02 -14.49 6.81
N TRP A 139 17.22 -13.56 6.28
CA TRP A 139 17.73 -12.47 5.47
C TRP A 139 18.21 -11.31 6.32
N ARG A 140 19.32 -10.68 5.92
CA ARG A 140 19.68 -9.35 6.45
C ARG A 140 18.88 -8.32 5.67
N VAL A 141 18.02 -7.59 6.35
CA VAL A 141 17.14 -6.59 5.72
C VAL A 141 17.52 -5.20 6.16
N ASP A 142 17.85 -4.34 5.20
CA ASP A 142 17.91 -2.90 5.39
C ASP A 142 16.52 -2.33 5.08
N TYR A 143 15.74 -2.04 6.12
CA TYR A 143 14.41 -1.44 5.98
C TYR A 143 14.56 0.09 6.01
N LEU A 144 14.22 0.75 4.91
CA LEU A 144 14.44 2.19 4.74
C LEU A 144 13.22 3.05 5.12
N GLY A 145 12.07 2.42 5.40
CA GLY A 145 10.87 3.13 5.81
C GLY A 145 9.98 3.60 4.66
N ALA A 146 9.17 4.61 4.98
CA ALA A 146 8.27 5.30 4.06
C ALA A 146 9.02 6.30 3.17
N HIS A 147 8.40 6.68 2.05
CA HIS A 147 8.76 7.86 1.26
C HIS A 147 10.26 7.94 0.93
N VAL A 148 10.81 6.89 0.30
CA VAL A 148 12.24 6.82 -0.01
C VAL A 148 12.49 7.31 -1.44
N PRO A 149 13.20 8.43 -1.65
CA PRO A 149 13.51 8.91 -3.00
C PRO A 149 14.34 7.89 -3.78
N THR A 150 14.05 7.77 -5.07
CA THR A 150 14.56 6.68 -5.93
C THR A 150 16.09 6.69 -6.02
N GLU A 151 16.69 7.86 -6.14
CA GLU A 151 18.14 8.05 -6.23
C GLU A 151 18.86 7.60 -4.96
N HIS A 152 18.29 7.88 -3.79
CA HIS A 152 18.84 7.48 -2.49
C HIS A 152 18.67 5.98 -2.25
N LEU A 153 17.53 5.42 -2.68
CA LEU A 153 17.31 3.97 -2.67
C LEU A 153 18.38 3.23 -3.49
N VAL A 154 18.61 3.65 -4.74
CA VAL A 154 19.61 3.03 -5.62
C VAL A 154 21.02 3.19 -5.05
N ALA A 155 21.36 4.36 -4.53
CA ALA A 155 22.65 4.61 -3.89
C ALA A 155 22.89 3.69 -2.69
N HIS A 156 21.88 3.55 -1.81
CA HIS A 156 21.96 2.66 -0.65
C HIS A 156 22.13 1.20 -1.07
N ALA A 157 21.32 0.72 -2.02
CA ALA A 157 21.41 -0.66 -2.53
C ALA A 157 22.80 -0.99 -3.11
N ARG A 158 23.44 -0.03 -3.80
CA ARG A 158 24.84 -0.16 -4.28
C ARG A 158 25.83 -0.19 -3.13
N TYR A 159 25.73 0.76 -2.20
CA TYR A 159 26.64 0.88 -1.08
C TYR A 159 26.65 -0.40 -0.22
N THR A 160 25.47 -0.96 0.06
CA THR A 160 25.33 -2.16 0.89
C THR A 160 25.46 -3.47 0.13
N ARG A 161 25.65 -3.40 -1.20
CA ARG A 161 25.71 -4.55 -2.12
C ARG A 161 24.50 -5.46 -1.96
N ALA A 162 23.31 -4.87 -1.99
CA ALA A 162 22.06 -5.58 -1.86
C ALA A 162 21.91 -6.64 -2.96
N ARG A 163 21.39 -7.82 -2.59
CA ARG A 163 21.09 -8.92 -3.52
C ARG A 163 19.81 -8.67 -4.32
N ALA A 164 18.87 -7.92 -3.74
CA ALA A 164 17.63 -7.50 -4.35
C ALA A 164 17.06 -6.27 -3.62
N VAL A 165 16.18 -5.54 -4.29
CA VAL A 165 15.38 -4.45 -3.73
C VAL A 165 13.92 -4.89 -3.71
N LEU A 166 13.25 -4.72 -2.57
CA LEU A 166 11.83 -4.96 -2.41
C LEU A 166 11.13 -3.61 -2.26
N LEU A 167 10.14 -3.36 -3.12
CA LEU A 167 9.40 -2.11 -3.17
C LEU A 167 7.96 -2.33 -2.74
N SER A 168 7.50 -1.52 -1.78
CA SER A 168 6.12 -1.53 -1.29
C SER A 168 5.37 -0.30 -1.78
N SER A 169 4.12 -0.51 -2.23
CA SER A 169 3.15 0.56 -2.45
C SER A 169 1.72 0.07 -2.19
N SER A 170 0.95 0.89 -1.48
CA SER A 170 -0.41 0.63 -1.05
C SER A 170 -1.43 1.49 -1.81
N VAL A 171 -1.03 2.64 -2.35
CA VAL A 171 -1.93 3.56 -3.08
C VAL A 171 -1.63 3.58 -4.58
N GLU A 172 -2.63 3.32 -5.43
CA GLU A 172 -2.41 3.21 -6.88
C GLU A 172 -1.87 4.49 -7.53
N VAL A 173 -2.17 5.68 -7.00
CA VAL A 173 -1.65 6.95 -7.57
C VAL A 173 -0.13 7.04 -7.59
N LEU A 174 0.55 6.19 -6.82
CA LEU A 174 2.00 6.11 -6.76
C LEU A 174 2.59 5.13 -7.77
N LEU A 175 1.77 4.48 -8.61
CA LEU A 175 2.24 3.56 -9.65
C LEU A 175 3.27 4.19 -10.60
N PRO A 176 3.16 5.46 -11.06
CA PRO A 176 4.23 6.09 -11.83
C PRO A 176 5.55 6.22 -11.05
N ALA A 177 5.49 6.61 -9.77
CA ALA A 177 6.68 6.69 -8.90
C ALA A 177 7.29 5.30 -8.65
N ALA A 178 6.44 4.28 -8.44
CA ALA A 178 6.86 2.90 -8.30
C ALA A 178 7.54 2.39 -9.58
N HIS A 179 7.02 2.72 -10.76
CA HIS A 179 7.61 2.34 -12.03
C HIS A 179 8.98 2.99 -12.24
N ASN A 180 9.15 4.26 -11.85
CA ASN A 180 10.44 4.93 -11.86
C ASN A 180 11.45 4.23 -10.92
N ALA A 181 11.04 3.89 -9.71
CA ALA A 181 11.88 3.17 -8.74
C ALA A 181 12.28 1.78 -9.25
N ILE A 182 11.32 1.02 -9.79
CA ILE A 182 11.55 -0.30 -10.42
C ILE A 182 12.58 -0.16 -11.54
N SER A 183 12.34 0.74 -12.50
CA SER A 183 13.20 0.92 -13.67
C SER A 183 14.61 1.36 -13.28
N SER A 184 14.73 2.25 -12.29
CA SER A 184 16.02 2.75 -11.80
C SER A 184 16.82 1.68 -11.07
N CYS A 185 16.18 0.88 -10.20
CA CYS A 185 16.83 -0.25 -9.53
C CYS A 185 17.26 -1.33 -10.54
N GLN A 186 16.40 -1.67 -11.50
CA GLN A 186 16.71 -2.63 -12.56
C GLN A 186 17.84 -2.15 -13.48
N GLY A 187 17.82 -0.87 -13.88
CA GLY A 187 18.89 -0.25 -14.66
C GLY A 187 20.22 -0.20 -13.92
N ALA A 188 20.20 -0.16 -12.59
CA ALA A 188 21.37 -0.32 -11.73
C ALA A 188 21.80 -1.79 -11.51
N GLY A 189 21.10 -2.76 -12.12
CA GLY A 189 21.43 -4.19 -12.07
C GLY A 189 20.81 -4.95 -10.90
N PHE A 190 19.92 -4.34 -10.11
CA PHE A 190 19.28 -5.01 -8.98
C PHE A 190 18.00 -5.73 -9.43
N PRO A 191 17.82 -7.01 -9.06
CA PRO A 191 16.49 -7.63 -9.07
C PRO A 191 15.52 -6.83 -8.19
N VAL A 192 14.28 -6.70 -8.66
CA VAL A 192 13.22 -5.95 -7.96
C VAL A 192 12.01 -6.85 -7.75
N ILE A 193 11.57 -6.94 -6.49
CA ILE A 193 10.32 -7.59 -6.10
C ILE A 193 9.36 -6.48 -5.64
N ALA A 194 8.27 -6.29 -6.36
CA ALA A 194 7.22 -5.35 -6.01
C ALA A 194 6.14 -6.04 -5.17
N GLY A 195 5.54 -5.31 -4.23
CA GLY A 195 4.45 -5.81 -3.39
C GLY A 195 3.59 -4.67 -2.84
N GLY A 196 2.45 -5.05 -2.24
CA GLY A 196 1.45 -4.11 -1.74
C GLY A 196 0.26 -3.93 -2.68
N ALA A 197 -0.83 -3.37 -2.13
CA ALA A 197 -2.14 -3.34 -2.76
C ALA A 197 -2.18 -2.51 -4.06
N ALA A 198 -1.30 -1.50 -4.18
CA ALA A 198 -1.25 -0.61 -5.34
C ALA A 198 -1.00 -1.38 -6.65
N PHE A 199 -0.26 -2.49 -6.61
CA PHE A 199 0.10 -3.27 -7.80
C PHE A 199 -1.06 -4.09 -8.40
N GLY A 200 -2.25 -3.98 -7.81
CA GLY A 200 -3.49 -4.55 -8.30
C GLY A 200 -3.59 -6.08 -8.12
N PRO A 201 -4.75 -6.66 -8.48
CA PRO A 201 -4.99 -8.08 -8.34
C PRO A 201 -3.90 -8.91 -9.01
N GLN A 202 -3.38 -9.89 -8.27
CA GLN A 202 -2.30 -10.77 -8.73
C GLN A 202 -1.04 -10.02 -9.18
N GLY A 203 -0.82 -8.75 -8.82
CA GLY A 203 0.37 -7.98 -9.22
C GLY A 203 0.41 -7.56 -10.69
N ARG A 204 -0.76 -7.38 -11.32
CA ARG A 204 -0.84 -7.03 -12.75
C ARG A 204 0.02 -5.82 -13.14
N TYR A 205 0.08 -4.78 -12.30
CA TYR A 205 0.86 -3.58 -12.64
C TYR A 205 2.35 -3.76 -12.40
N ALA A 206 2.76 -4.60 -11.43
CA ALA A 206 4.17 -4.95 -11.28
C ALA A 206 4.70 -5.66 -12.53
N ARG A 207 3.90 -6.57 -13.13
CA ARG A 207 4.26 -7.23 -14.40
C ARG A 207 4.30 -6.27 -15.57
N LEU A 208 3.36 -5.32 -15.63
CA LEU A 208 3.38 -4.24 -16.63
C LEU A 208 4.70 -3.46 -16.58
N MET A 209 5.19 -3.19 -15.37
CA MET A 209 6.47 -2.53 -15.08
C MET A 209 7.68 -3.48 -15.13
N ARG A 210 7.48 -4.72 -15.59
CA ARG A 210 8.49 -5.80 -15.71
C ARG A 210 9.23 -6.13 -14.41
N ALA A 211 8.59 -5.95 -13.25
CA ALA A 211 9.08 -6.42 -11.95
C ALA A 211 8.51 -7.79 -11.60
N GLU A 212 9.23 -8.54 -10.76
CA GLU A 212 8.64 -9.68 -10.06
C GLU A 212 7.65 -9.17 -9.00
N TRP A 213 6.66 -9.98 -8.67
CA TRP A 213 5.63 -9.59 -7.70
C TRP A 213 5.48 -10.63 -6.60
N ALA A 214 5.39 -10.17 -5.36
CA ALA A 214 5.01 -10.96 -4.21
C ALA A 214 3.68 -10.45 -3.63
N GLY A 215 2.72 -11.36 -3.46
CA GLY A 215 1.43 -11.05 -2.83
C GLY A 215 1.50 -10.91 -1.31
N ASP A 216 2.50 -11.53 -0.68
CA ASP A 216 2.70 -11.54 0.76
C ASP A 216 4.19 -11.73 1.13
N ALA A 217 4.50 -11.68 2.42
CA ALA A 217 5.86 -11.83 2.91
C ALA A 217 6.45 -13.25 2.67
N PRO A 218 5.70 -14.36 2.87
CA PRO A 218 6.16 -15.69 2.49
C PRO A 218 6.52 -15.83 1.00
N GLY A 219 5.72 -15.25 0.11
CA GLY A 219 5.97 -15.23 -1.33
C GLY A 219 7.20 -14.41 -1.69
N ALA A 220 7.42 -13.27 -1.03
CA ALA A 220 8.64 -12.49 -1.19
C ALA A 220 9.89 -13.28 -0.78
N ALA A 221 9.82 -14.02 0.33
CA ALA A 221 10.90 -14.89 0.77
C ALA A 221 11.16 -16.02 -0.23
N ALA A 222 10.11 -16.66 -0.76
CA ALA A 222 10.24 -17.73 -1.74
C ALA A 222 10.93 -17.26 -3.04
N LEU A 223 10.62 -16.05 -3.52
CA LEU A 223 11.31 -15.44 -4.67
C LEU A 223 12.79 -15.16 -4.37
N LEU A 224 13.10 -14.70 -3.16
CA LEU A 224 14.49 -14.46 -2.74
C LEU A 224 15.30 -15.76 -2.66
N ASP A 225 14.72 -16.81 -2.08
CA ASP A 225 15.34 -18.13 -1.92
C ASP A 225 15.55 -18.81 -3.29
N GLY A 226 14.60 -18.63 -4.22
CA GLY A 226 14.71 -19.09 -5.62
C GLY A 226 15.74 -18.33 -6.45
N GLY A 227 16.26 -17.21 -5.95
CA GLY A 227 17.18 -16.34 -6.67
C GLY A 227 16.44 -15.44 -7.67
N PRO A 228 16.13 -14.19 -7.31
CA PRO A 228 15.30 -13.33 -8.13
C PRO A 228 15.99 -13.00 -9.45
N ARG A 229 15.18 -12.79 -10.49
CA ARG A 229 15.61 -12.62 -11.86
C ARG A 229 16.49 -11.38 -11.98
N ARG A 230 17.76 -11.60 -12.36
CA ARG A 230 18.67 -10.50 -12.64
C ARG A 230 18.23 -9.71 -13.88
N PRO A 231 18.23 -8.37 -13.81
CA PRO A 231 17.98 -7.55 -14.98
C PRO A 231 19.03 -7.79 -16.07
N GLY A 232 18.60 -7.89 -17.33
CA GLY A 232 19.49 -8.02 -18.49
C GLY A 232 19.90 -6.66 -19.07
N ALA A 233 20.65 -6.65 -20.18
CA ALA A 233 21.14 -5.41 -20.81
C ALA A 233 20.03 -4.41 -21.22
N ARG A 234 18.81 -4.90 -21.46
CA ARG A 234 17.63 -4.07 -21.79
C ARG A 234 16.97 -3.43 -20.56
N ALA A 235 17.53 -3.60 -19.37
CA ALA A 235 16.96 -3.06 -18.14
C ALA A 235 17.08 -1.53 -18.05
N VAL A 236 18.13 -0.96 -18.63
CA VAL A 236 18.30 0.51 -18.72
C VAL A 236 17.34 1.04 -19.78
N ARG A 237 16.23 1.61 -19.33
CA ARG A 237 15.18 2.18 -20.18
C ARG A 237 14.37 3.21 -19.38
N PRO A 238 13.77 4.20 -20.04
CA PRO A 238 12.80 5.07 -19.40
C PRO A 238 11.47 4.30 -19.14
N PRO A 239 10.71 4.60 -18.08
CA PRO A 239 9.45 3.92 -17.75
C PRO A 239 8.45 3.88 -18.92
N GLU A 240 8.38 4.94 -19.73
CA GLU A 240 7.45 5.05 -20.86
C GLU A 240 7.70 3.97 -21.93
N ALA A 241 8.91 3.41 -22.01
CA ALA A 241 9.24 2.33 -22.94
C ALA A 241 8.51 1.01 -22.62
N ASP A 242 7.95 0.88 -21.40
CA ASP A 242 7.13 -0.28 -21.02
C ASP A 242 5.64 -0.05 -21.31
N LEU A 243 5.24 1.18 -21.65
CA LEU A 243 3.84 1.63 -21.76
C LEU A 243 3.59 2.32 -23.10
N PRO A 244 3.57 1.58 -24.24
CA PRO A 244 3.49 2.17 -25.58
C PRO A 244 2.21 2.98 -25.82
N HIS A 245 1.13 2.68 -25.09
CA HIS A 245 -0.13 3.43 -25.15
C HIS A 245 0.00 4.88 -24.67
N LEU A 246 1.03 5.24 -23.90
CA LEU A 246 1.26 6.63 -23.49
C LEU A 246 1.71 7.55 -24.64
N GLY A 247 1.96 6.99 -25.83
CA GLY A 247 2.30 7.76 -27.03
C GLY A 247 1.16 8.61 -27.60
N ASP A 248 -0.07 8.45 -27.10
CA ASP A 248 -1.22 9.31 -27.44
C ASP A 248 -1.22 10.67 -26.71
N GLU A 249 -0.28 10.88 -25.79
CA GLU A 249 -0.11 12.07 -24.96
C GLU A 249 -1.28 12.38 -24.00
N GLU A 250 -2.34 11.57 -23.93
CA GLU A 250 -3.51 11.85 -23.09
C GLU A 250 -3.13 11.90 -21.60
N TYR A 251 -2.33 10.94 -21.15
CA TYR A 251 -1.77 10.93 -19.79
C TYR A 251 -0.97 12.21 -19.49
N THR A 252 -0.09 12.61 -20.40
CA THR A 252 0.76 13.79 -20.25
C THR A 252 -0.08 15.06 -20.20
N MET A 253 -1.13 15.16 -21.02
CA MET A 253 -2.05 16.28 -21.05
C MET A 253 -2.83 16.42 -19.74
N VAL A 254 -3.40 15.31 -19.22
CA VAL A 254 -4.10 15.32 -17.93
C VAL A 254 -3.14 15.73 -16.80
N LEU A 255 -1.91 15.20 -16.79
CA LEU A 255 -0.91 15.52 -15.77
C LEU A 255 -0.52 17.00 -15.79
N ARG A 256 -0.26 17.57 -16.96
CA ARG A 256 0.11 18.99 -17.13
C ARG A 256 -1.03 19.93 -16.73
N SER A 257 -2.27 19.55 -17.04
CA SER A 257 -3.47 20.34 -16.78
C SER A 257 -4.11 20.05 -15.43
N LYS A 258 -3.55 19.13 -14.61
CA LYS A 258 -4.15 18.65 -13.36
C LYS A 258 -4.69 19.75 -12.46
N ARG A 259 -3.89 20.79 -12.18
CA ARG A 259 -4.30 21.91 -11.32
C ARG A 259 -5.48 22.69 -11.89
N GLN A 260 -5.52 22.89 -13.21
CA GLN A 260 -6.61 23.59 -13.89
C GLN A 260 -7.88 22.73 -13.87
N LEU A 261 -7.76 21.45 -14.21
CA LEU A 261 -8.86 20.48 -14.19
C LEU A 261 -9.51 20.41 -12.80
N ALA A 262 -8.69 20.25 -11.75
CA ALA A 262 -9.18 20.17 -10.38
C ALA A 262 -9.87 21.47 -9.94
N LYS A 263 -9.29 22.63 -10.28
CA LYS A 263 -9.88 23.94 -9.96
C LYS A 263 -11.24 24.13 -10.63
N GLN A 264 -11.37 23.78 -11.91
CA GLN A 264 -12.62 23.92 -12.63
C GLN A 264 -13.67 22.91 -12.14
N ALA A 265 -13.28 21.65 -11.91
CA ALA A 265 -14.18 20.65 -11.34
C ALA A 265 -14.69 21.06 -9.95
N LEU A 266 -13.85 21.68 -9.12
CA LEU A 266 -14.29 22.24 -7.83
C LEU A 266 -15.33 23.35 -8.00
N ALA A 267 -15.13 24.25 -8.96
CA ALA A 267 -16.09 25.31 -9.23
C ALA A 267 -17.45 24.74 -9.68
N ASP A 268 -17.43 23.76 -10.59
CA ASP A 268 -18.65 23.14 -11.13
C ASP A 268 -19.40 22.32 -10.06
N VAL A 269 -18.67 21.66 -9.15
CA VAL A 269 -19.25 21.01 -7.96
C VAL A 269 -19.88 22.05 -7.02
N GLN A 270 -19.20 23.17 -6.75
CA GLN A 270 -19.74 24.21 -5.87
C GLN A 270 -20.99 24.89 -6.47
N GLU A 271 -21.05 25.03 -7.80
CA GLU A 271 -22.22 25.55 -8.50
C GLU A 271 -23.40 24.55 -8.44
N SER A 272 -23.12 23.26 -8.61
CA SER A 272 -24.13 22.19 -8.59
C SER A 272 -24.68 21.90 -7.19
N PHE A 273 -23.97 22.28 -6.12
CA PHE A 273 -24.33 22.03 -4.73
C PHE A 273 -24.29 23.33 -3.91
N PRO A 274 -25.39 24.12 -3.88
CA PRO A 274 -25.45 25.39 -3.17
C PRO A 274 -25.13 25.32 -1.67
N GLU A 275 -25.29 24.15 -1.05
CA GLU A 275 -24.96 23.89 0.35
C GLU A 275 -23.47 24.08 0.64
N THR A 276 -22.60 23.92 -0.36
CA THR A 276 -21.15 24.14 -0.23
C THR A 276 -20.81 25.59 0.11
N ARG A 277 -21.71 26.55 -0.13
CA ARG A 277 -21.56 27.96 0.27
C ARG A 277 -21.42 28.15 1.78
N TRP A 278 -21.90 27.18 2.57
CA TRP A 278 -21.83 27.20 4.04
C TRP A 278 -20.64 26.41 4.57
N TYR A 279 -19.80 25.86 3.69
CA TYR A 279 -18.61 25.12 4.13
C TYR A 279 -17.62 26.06 4.81
N ASN A 280 -17.07 25.58 5.92
CA ASN A 280 -15.93 26.23 6.54
C ASN A 280 -14.67 25.99 5.69
N ARG A 281 -13.56 26.66 6.05
CA ARG A 281 -12.29 26.54 5.34
C ARG A 281 -11.80 25.09 5.23
N TYR A 282 -11.90 24.32 6.30
CA TYR A 282 -11.45 22.93 6.34
C TYR A 282 -12.25 22.04 5.38
N GLN A 283 -13.58 22.19 5.34
CA GLN A 283 -14.44 21.45 4.41
C GLN A 283 -14.14 21.79 2.95
N ASN A 284 -13.86 23.06 2.65
CA ASN A 284 -13.45 23.48 1.31
C ASN A 284 -12.09 22.90 0.91
N GLU A 285 -11.10 22.91 1.82
CA GLU A 285 -9.79 22.30 1.58
C GLU A 285 -9.90 20.79 1.34
N ARG A 286 -10.72 20.07 2.12
CA ARG A 286 -10.97 18.64 1.93
C ARG A 286 -11.67 18.34 0.60
N THR A 287 -12.68 19.12 0.23
CA THR A 287 -13.36 18.95 -1.08
C THR A 287 -12.40 19.16 -2.24
N ALA A 288 -11.52 20.17 -2.15
CA ALA A 288 -10.51 20.42 -3.16
C ALA A 288 -9.50 19.27 -3.27
N GLU A 289 -9.10 18.69 -2.13
CA GLU A 289 -8.22 17.53 -2.05
C GLU A 289 -8.86 16.27 -2.66
N ASP A 290 -10.13 16.01 -2.39
CA ASP A 290 -10.87 14.89 -3.01
C ASP A 290 -10.91 15.03 -4.53
N ILE A 291 -11.15 16.24 -5.05
CA ILE A 291 -11.15 16.50 -6.49
C ILE A 291 -9.75 16.36 -7.09
N ASP A 292 -8.71 16.80 -6.38
CA ASP A 292 -7.32 16.56 -6.78
C ASP A 292 -7.01 15.05 -6.89
N HIS A 293 -7.49 14.25 -5.94
CA HIS A 293 -7.40 12.80 -5.99
C HIS A 293 -8.14 12.23 -7.21
N ILE A 294 -9.35 12.69 -7.52
CA ILE A 294 -10.09 12.24 -8.71
C ILE A 294 -9.25 12.45 -9.99
N VAL A 295 -8.70 13.64 -10.19
CA VAL A 295 -7.86 13.91 -11.38
C VAL A 295 -6.58 13.06 -11.37
N THR A 296 -6.00 12.82 -10.20
CA THR A 296 -4.79 11.99 -10.05
C THR A 296 -5.06 10.52 -10.37
N TYR A 297 -6.18 9.98 -9.91
CA TYR A 297 -6.60 8.60 -10.21
C TYR A 297 -6.98 8.44 -11.68
N LEU A 298 -7.57 9.45 -12.32
CA LEU A 298 -7.80 9.47 -13.77
C LEU A 298 -6.45 9.37 -14.52
N ALA A 299 -5.48 10.20 -14.15
CA ALA A 299 -4.13 10.13 -14.74
C ALA A 299 -3.48 8.76 -14.52
N THR A 300 -3.65 8.17 -13.33
CA THR A 300 -3.13 6.85 -13.00
C THR A 300 -3.78 5.74 -13.83
N ALA A 301 -5.09 5.80 -14.04
CA ALA A 301 -5.81 4.85 -14.88
C ALA A 301 -5.37 4.93 -16.35
N LEU A 302 -5.09 6.14 -16.87
CA LEU A 302 -4.46 6.31 -18.19
C LEU A 302 -3.06 5.71 -18.23
N TYR A 303 -2.29 5.91 -17.15
CA TYR A 303 -0.91 5.42 -17.04
C TYR A 303 -0.83 3.90 -17.19
N VAL A 304 -1.71 3.16 -16.50
CA VAL A 304 -1.75 1.68 -16.56
C VAL A 304 -2.78 1.11 -17.53
N ASP A 305 -3.45 1.96 -18.31
CA ASP A 305 -4.53 1.61 -19.25
C ASP A 305 -5.62 0.72 -18.63
N CYS A 306 -6.15 1.14 -17.47
CA CYS A 306 -7.15 0.37 -16.72
C CYS A 306 -8.31 1.26 -16.26
N PRO A 307 -9.40 1.35 -17.04
CA PRO A 307 -10.62 2.06 -16.65
C PRO A 307 -11.20 1.59 -15.32
N GLU A 308 -11.09 0.29 -15.03
CA GLU A 308 -11.63 -0.32 -13.80
C GLU A 308 -10.89 0.16 -12.54
N LEU A 309 -9.63 0.60 -12.66
CA LEU A 309 -8.90 1.23 -11.56
C LEU A 309 -9.64 2.49 -11.12
N PHE A 310 -9.97 3.36 -12.07
CA PHE A 310 -10.64 4.62 -11.80
C PHE A 310 -12.08 4.41 -11.27
N ALA A 311 -12.82 3.49 -11.89
CA ALA A 311 -14.17 3.15 -11.46
C ALA A 311 -14.19 2.61 -10.02
N ARG A 312 -13.27 1.72 -9.66
CA ARG A 312 -13.15 1.18 -8.30
C ARG A 312 -12.80 2.26 -7.28
N PHE A 313 -11.89 3.17 -7.63
CA PHE A 313 -11.56 4.31 -6.77
C PHE A 313 -12.81 5.16 -6.51
N LEU A 314 -13.59 5.50 -7.54
CA LEU A 314 -14.79 6.32 -7.38
C LEU A 314 -15.90 5.62 -6.58
N ALA A 315 -16.10 4.31 -6.77
CA ALA A 315 -17.02 3.54 -5.94
C ALA A 315 -16.60 3.57 -4.46
N TRP A 316 -15.32 3.35 -4.18
CA TRP A 316 -14.78 3.46 -2.82
C TRP A 316 -14.92 4.88 -2.25
N THR A 317 -14.69 5.93 -3.04
CA THR A 317 -14.93 7.32 -2.63
C THR A 317 -16.41 7.56 -2.33
N ALA A 318 -17.33 7.02 -3.14
CA ALA A 318 -18.77 7.11 -2.90
C ALA A 318 -19.18 6.47 -1.56
N ASP A 319 -18.62 5.31 -1.22
CA ASP A 319 -18.84 4.66 0.08
C ASP A 319 -18.34 5.53 1.25
N ILE A 320 -17.13 6.09 1.11
CA ILE A 320 -16.53 7.00 2.09
C ILE A 320 -17.38 8.24 2.33
N LEU A 321 -17.88 8.85 1.24
CA LEU A 321 -18.73 10.04 1.30
C LEU A 321 -20.07 9.71 1.94
N THR A 322 -20.68 8.58 1.57
CA THR A 322 -21.95 8.10 2.14
C THR A 322 -21.83 7.87 3.65
N ALA A 323 -20.77 7.20 4.09
CA ALA A 323 -20.50 6.97 5.53
C ALA A 323 -20.32 8.28 6.32
N ARG A 324 -19.96 9.37 5.63
CA ARG A 324 -19.78 10.73 6.19
C ARG A 324 -20.99 11.63 5.96
N GLY A 325 -22.10 11.11 5.44
CA GLY A 325 -23.33 11.86 5.19
C GLY A 325 -23.27 12.81 3.98
N VAL A 326 -22.28 12.63 3.09
CA VAL A 326 -22.13 13.41 1.86
C VAL A 326 -22.74 12.62 0.69
N PRO A 327 -23.70 13.19 -0.06
CA PRO A 327 -24.34 12.48 -1.17
C PRO A 327 -23.35 12.14 -2.30
N PRO A 328 -23.23 10.87 -2.73
CA PRO A 328 -22.31 10.45 -3.81
C PRO A 328 -22.49 11.16 -5.14
N ARG A 329 -23.69 11.71 -5.40
CA ARG A 329 -23.98 12.51 -6.60
C ARG A 329 -23.05 13.71 -6.80
N CYS A 330 -22.33 14.17 -5.77
CA CYS A 330 -21.30 15.21 -5.95
C CYS A 330 -20.13 14.74 -6.83
N LEU A 331 -19.84 13.44 -6.86
CA LEU A 331 -18.85 12.85 -7.76
C LEU A 331 -19.30 12.94 -9.23
N LEU A 332 -20.60 12.85 -9.50
CA LEU A 332 -21.14 12.99 -10.87
C LEU A 332 -20.89 14.40 -11.43
N ALA A 333 -21.04 15.45 -10.61
CA ALA A 333 -20.74 16.82 -11.04
C ALA A 333 -19.26 17.02 -11.37
N ALA A 334 -18.35 16.43 -10.57
CA ALA A 334 -16.93 16.43 -10.88
C ALA A 334 -16.62 15.66 -12.17
N LEU A 335 -17.26 14.52 -12.39
CA LEU A 335 -17.11 13.73 -13.63
C LEU A 335 -17.63 14.48 -14.85
N ASP A 336 -18.82 15.10 -14.78
CA ASP A 336 -19.41 15.87 -15.87
C ASP A 336 -18.50 17.05 -16.26
N SER A 337 -17.90 17.72 -15.27
CA SER A 337 -16.88 18.74 -15.50
C SER A 337 -15.68 18.21 -16.29
N LEU A 338 -15.12 17.07 -15.86
CA LEU A 338 -13.98 16.45 -16.53
C LEU A 338 -14.32 15.99 -17.95
N VAL A 339 -15.51 15.43 -18.17
CA VAL A 339 -16.01 15.05 -19.50
C VAL A 339 -16.09 16.27 -20.42
N GLY A 340 -16.62 17.40 -19.93
CA GLY A 340 -16.69 18.64 -20.71
C GLY A 340 -15.32 19.18 -21.08
N GLN A 341 -14.37 19.14 -20.14
CA GLN A 341 -13.01 19.66 -20.32
C GLN A 341 -12.11 18.76 -21.18
N LEU A 342 -12.37 17.45 -21.20
CA LEU A 342 -11.50 16.45 -21.83
C LEU A 342 -12.17 15.68 -22.98
N LYS A 343 -13.25 16.22 -23.56
CA LYS A 343 -14.06 15.58 -24.61
C LYS A 343 -13.29 15.15 -25.86
N ASP A 344 -12.17 15.81 -26.16
CA ASP A 344 -11.37 15.56 -27.37
C ASP A 344 -10.35 14.42 -27.16
N PHE A 345 -10.32 13.81 -25.98
CA PHE A 345 -9.40 12.73 -25.59
C PHE A 345 -10.15 11.40 -25.46
N PRO A 346 -10.11 10.50 -26.47
CA PRO A 346 -10.95 9.32 -26.53
C PRO A 346 -10.72 8.31 -25.40
N ARG A 347 -9.48 8.09 -24.92
CA ARG A 347 -9.25 7.15 -23.81
C ARG A 347 -9.71 7.74 -22.48
N VAL A 348 -9.44 9.02 -22.24
CA VAL A 348 -9.99 9.75 -21.09
C VAL A 348 -11.51 9.62 -21.07
N PHE A 349 -12.16 9.90 -22.20
CA PHE A 349 -13.61 9.80 -22.31
C PHE A 349 -14.11 8.38 -22.01
N GLY A 350 -13.44 7.35 -22.53
CA GLY A 350 -13.74 5.96 -22.22
C GLY A 350 -13.64 5.63 -20.73
N ILE A 351 -12.57 6.08 -20.05
CA ILE A 351 -12.38 5.88 -18.61
C ILE A 351 -13.47 6.59 -17.79
N LEU A 352 -13.76 7.85 -18.12
CA LEU A 352 -14.81 8.63 -17.45
C LEU A 352 -16.19 8.00 -17.63
N HIS A 353 -16.48 7.44 -18.81
CA HIS A 353 -17.75 6.77 -19.09
C HIS A 353 -17.93 5.47 -18.29
N VAL A 354 -16.90 4.62 -18.22
CA VAL A 354 -16.91 3.41 -17.39
C VAL A 354 -17.13 3.75 -15.91
N ALA A 355 -16.44 4.78 -15.41
CA ALA A 355 -16.57 5.21 -14.03
C ALA A 355 -17.96 5.78 -13.70
N ARG A 356 -18.57 6.53 -14.64
CA ARG A 356 -19.94 7.02 -14.48
C ARG A 356 -20.93 5.87 -14.32
N GLY A 357 -20.86 4.85 -15.19
CA GLY A 357 -21.74 3.69 -15.11
C GLY A 357 -21.62 2.95 -13.77
N ALA A 358 -20.41 2.90 -13.18
CA ALA A 358 -20.18 2.28 -11.88
C ALA A 358 -20.80 3.05 -10.69
N LEU A 359 -21.04 4.36 -10.82
CA LEU A 359 -21.70 5.18 -9.78
C LEU A 359 -23.23 5.20 -9.91
N GLU A 360 -23.76 4.82 -11.07
CA GLU A 360 -25.21 4.79 -11.35
C GLU A 360 -25.84 3.41 -11.06
N THR A 361 -25.02 2.41 -10.73
CA THR A 361 -25.42 1.03 -10.36
C THR A 361 -25.43 0.88 -8.84
#